data_AF-A0A3N6E4T7-F1
#
_entry.id   AF-A0A3N6E4T7-F1
#
_cell.length_a   1.000
_cell.length_b   1.000
_cell.length_c   1.000
_cell.angle_alpha   90.00
_cell.angle_beta   90.00
_cell.angle_gamma   90.00
#
_symmetry.space_group_name_H-M   'P 1'
#
loop_
_entity.id
_entity.type
_entity.pdbx_description
1 polymer ?
#
loop_
_entity_poly.entity_id
_entity_poly.type
_entity_poly.pdbx_seq_one_letter_code
_entity_poly.pdbx_strand_id
1 'polypeptide(L)'
;MKFDMGAQVLTSLSSKSRGSSDDLGTLIRQLLQAAAPLEGKFNGAGRAAFDSFKGRSDEITAALNGSLSALLGGQSGMEQAFGSGDQEQGDNARQQMSAANFDAARFGGR
;
A
#
# COMPACT_ATOMS: atom_id res chain seq x y z
N MET A 1 12.97 -13.61 3.98
CA MET A 1 13.34 -13.10 5.33
C MET A 1 13.23 -11.57 5.45
N LYS A 2 14.14 -10.72 4.92
CA LYS A 2 14.01 -9.24 5.06
C LYS A 2 12.89 -8.64 4.20
N PHE A 3 12.72 -9.14 2.97
CA PHE A 3 11.63 -8.72 2.08
C PHE A 3 10.25 -9.20 2.57
N ASP A 4 10.13 -10.45 3.04
CA ASP A 4 8.91 -10.94 3.72
C ASP A 4 8.52 -10.06 4.91
N MET A 5 9.48 -9.73 5.77
CA MET A 5 9.21 -8.93 6.95
C MET A 5 8.73 -7.52 6.58
N GLY A 6 9.27 -6.93 5.50
CA GLY A 6 8.78 -5.68 4.92
C GLY A 6 7.36 -5.79 4.36
N ALA A 7 7.07 -6.82 3.57
CA ALA A 7 5.75 -7.08 3.01
C ALA A 7 4.69 -7.29 4.12
N GLN A 8 5.05 -7.98 5.19
CA GLN A 8 4.19 -8.25 6.33
C GLN A 8 3.89 -6.98 7.15
N VAL A 9 4.90 -6.13 7.37
CA VAL A 9 4.73 -4.82 8.03
C VAL A 9 3.84 -3.89 7.19
N LEU A 10 4.05 -3.83 5.88
CA LEU A 10 3.23 -3.01 4.98
C LEU A 10 1.78 -3.50 4.93
N THR A 11 1.57 -4.81 4.89
CA THR A 11 0.23 -5.41 4.97
C THR A 11 -0.45 -5.06 6.29
N SER A 12 0.28 -5.09 7.40
CA SER A 12 -0.24 -4.67 8.71
C SER A 12 -0.60 -3.18 8.77
N LEU A 13 0.27 -2.30 8.24
CA LEU A 13 -0.03 -0.87 8.14
C LEU A 13 -1.24 -0.61 7.23
N SER A 14 -1.34 -1.29 6.09
CA SER A 14 -2.48 -1.18 5.16
C SER A 14 -3.80 -1.59 5.83
N SER A 15 -3.80 -2.69 6.57
CA SER A 15 -4.96 -3.17 7.31
C SER A 15 -5.38 -2.18 8.40
N LYS A 16 -4.42 -1.68 9.20
CA LYS A 16 -4.68 -0.65 10.22
C LYS A 16 -5.22 0.65 9.61
N SER A 17 -4.62 1.10 8.51
CA SER A 17 -5.04 2.34 7.82
C SER A 17 -6.46 2.23 7.27
N ARG A 18 -6.85 1.07 6.72
CA ARG A 18 -8.23 0.81 6.28
C ARG A 18 -9.20 0.86 7.45
N GLY A 19 -8.91 0.09 8.51
CA GLY A 19 -9.76 0.07 9.71
C GLY A 19 -9.93 1.47 10.32
N SER A 20 -8.83 2.22 10.48
CA SER A 20 -8.90 3.59 10.99
C SER A 20 -9.66 4.54 10.06
N SER A 21 -9.63 4.35 8.73
CA SER A 21 -10.39 5.18 7.78
C SER A 21 -11.89 4.88 7.85
N ASP A 22 -12.26 3.59 7.93
CA ASP A 22 -13.64 3.15 8.09
C ASP A 22 -14.25 3.64 9.42
N ASP A 23 -13.46 3.54 10.50
CA ASP A 23 -13.84 4.04 11.82
C ASP A 23 -14.02 5.56 11.80
N LEU A 24 -13.08 6.31 11.19
CA LEU A 24 -13.18 7.77 11.08
C LEU A 24 -14.42 8.18 10.28
N GLY A 25 -14.68 7.54 9.14
CA GLY A 25 -15.88 7.78 8.34
C GLY A 25 -17.19 7.43 9.05
N THR A 26 -17.16 6.44 9.94
CA THR A 26 -18.30 6.08 10.80
C THR A 26 -18.50 7.13 11.88
N LEU A 27 -17.43 7.57 12.56
CA LEU A 27 -17.47 8.60 13.59
C LEU A 27 -17.93 9.95 13.04
N ILE A 28 -17.50 10.35 11.83
CA ILE A 28 -17.98 11.59 11.16
C ILE A 28 -19.48 11.51 10.90
N ARG A 29 -19.99 10.37 10.41
CA ARG A 29 -21.42 10.18 10.17
C ARG A 29 -22.24 10.23 11.47
N GLN A 30 -21.74 9.58 12.52
CA GLN A 30 -22.37 9.64 13.84
C GLN A 30 -22.37 11.07 14.40
N LEU A 31 -21.26 11.80 14.24
CA LEU A 31 -21.15 13.20 14.65
C LEU A 31 -22.14 14.09 13.88
N LEU A 32 -22.28 13.90 12.57
CA LEU A 32 -23.27 14.60 11.74
C LEU A 32 -24.70 14.33 12.22
N GLN A 33 -25.04 13.07 12.52
CA GLN A 33 -26.36 12.72 13.07
C GLN A 33 -26.59 13.34 14.46
N ALA A 34 -25.58 13.30 15.33
CA ALA A 34 -25.64 13.93 16.65
C ALA A 34 -25.76 15.47 16.55
N ALA A 35 -25.19 16.06 15.50
CA ALA A 35 -25.26 17.49 15.23
C ALA A 35 -26.55 17.93 14.50
N ALA A 36 -27.32 17.02 13.89
CA ALA A 36 -28.57 17.34 13.20
C ALA A 36 -29.60 18.13 14.06
N PRO A 37 -29.88 17.78 15.33
CA PRO A 37 -30.79 18.59 16.17
C PRO A 37 -30.19 19.93 16.63
N LEU A 38 -28.90 20.13 16.38
CA LEU A 38 -28.18 21.37 16.63
C LEU A 38 -28.16 22.27 15.38
N GLU A 39 -28.59 21.75 14.23
CA GLU A 39 -28.76 22.49 12.98
C GLU A 39 -29.92 23.49 13.13
N GLY A 40 -29.56 24.78 13.28
CA GLY A 40 -30.49 25.86 13.65
C GLY A 40 -30.25 26.46 15.05
N LYS A 41 -29.52 25.74 15.92
CA LYS A 41 -28.98 26.28 17.19
C LYS A 41 -27.53 26.72 17.07
N PHE A 42 -26.77 26.11 16.16
CA PHE A 42 -25.41 26.50 15.83
C PHE A 42 -25.42 27.71 14.90
N ASN A 43 -25.36 28.91 15.48
CA ASN A 43 -25.16 30.16 14.76
C ASN A 43 -23.71 30.65 14.96
N GLY A 44 -23.12 31.27 13.92
CA GLY A 44 -21.79 31.87 14.00
C GLY A 44 -20.64 30.86 14.15
N ALA A 45 -19.77 31.07 15.14
CA ALA A 45 -18.49 30.35 15.30
C ALA A 45 -18.64 28.82 15.47
N GLY A 46 -19.74 28.33 16.06
CA GLY A 46 -19.96 26.90 16.23
C GLY A 46 -20.16 26.15 14.91
N ARG A 47 -20.93 26.74 13.97
CA ARG A 47 -21.13 26.17 12.62
C ARG A 47 -19.81 26.15 11.86
N ALA A 48 -19.05 27.25 11.92
CA ALA A 48 -17.75 27.35 11.27
C ALA A 48 -16.73 26.31 11.80
N ALA A 49 -16.70 26.07 13.12
CA ALA A 49 -15.85 25.05 13.72
C ALA A 49 -16.25 23.63 13.28
N PHE A 50 -17.55 23.35 13.20
CA PHE A 50 -18.05 22.06 12.72
C PHE A 50 -17.73 21.82 11.25
N ASP A 51 -17.98 22.81 10.39
CA ASP A 51 -17.66 22.73 8.96
C ASP A 51 -16.15 22.55 8.74
N SER A 52 -15.32 23.24 9.53
CA SER A 52 -13.86 23.05 9.51
C SER A 52 -13.44 21.67 9.99
N PHE A 53 -14.08 21.12 11.03
CA PHE A 53 -13.79 19.77 11.50
C PHE A 53 -14.10 18.76 10.41
N LYS A 54 -15.31 18.82 9.83
CA LYS A 54 -15.73 17.94 8.73
C LYS A 54 -14.75 18.01 7.57
N GLY A 55 -14.41 19.22 7.10
CA GLY A 55 -13.49 19.40 5.98
C GLY A 55 -12.12 18.76 6.23
N ARG A 56 -11.56 18.93 7.43
CA ARG A 56 -10.29 18.28 7.81
C ARG A 56 -10.41 16.77 7.89
N SER A 57 -11.52 16.25 8.40
CA SER A 57 -11.73 14.81 8.47
C SER A 57 -11.87 14.18 7.08
N ASP A 58 -12.56 14.85 6.16
CA ASP A 58 -12.67 14.42 4.76
C ASP A 58 -11.28 14.45 4.06
N GLU A 59 -10.49 15.49 4.29
CA GLU A 59 -9.13 15.63 3.75
C GLU A 59 -8.18 14.54 4.26
N ILE A 60 -8.17 14.26 5.57
CA ILE A 60 -7.37 13.18 6.16
C ILE A 60 -7.79 11.82 5.57
N THR A 61 -9.09 11.58 5.40
CA THR A 61 -9.60 10.35 4.81
C THR A 61 -9.14 10.19 3.36
N ALA A 62 -9.20 11.27 2.57
CA ALA A 62 -8.71 11.26 1.20
C ALA A 62 -7.20 10.99 1.13
N ALA A 63 -6.41 11.62 2.01
CA ALA A 63 -4.97 11.42 2.08
C ALA A 63 -4.58 9.98 2.48
N LEU A 64 -5.30 9.39 3.44
CA LEU A 64 -5.12 7.99 3.84
C LEU A 64 -5.43 7.03 2.69
N ASN A 65 -6.55 7.24 1.98
CA ASN A 65 -6.90 6.44 0.80
C ASN A 65 -5.88 6.56 -0.33
N GLY A 66 -5.40 7.78 -0.61
CA GLY A 66 -4.35 8.01 -1.61
C GLY A 66 -3.05 7.30 -1.23
N SER A 67 -2.63 7.38 0.03
CA SER A 67 -1.45 6.70 0.55
C SER A 67 -1.58 5.18 0.46
N LEU A 68 -2.76 4.63 0.75
CA LEU A 68 -3.06 3.21 0.60
C LEU A 68 -2.98 2.76 -0.87
N SER A 69 -3.55 3.54 -1.79
CA SER A 69 -3.49 3.24 -3.22
C SER A 69 -2.04 3.24 -3.73
N ALA A 70 -1.24 4.22 -3.34
CA ALA A 70 0.19 4.29 -3.67
C ALA A 70 0.96 3.08 -3.11
N LEU A 71 0.66 2.66 -1.88
CA LEU A 71 1.27 1.47 -1.27
C LEU A 71 0.93 0.20 -2.04
N LEU A 72 -0.34 -0.02 -2.39
CA LEU A 72 -0.78 -1.18 -3.17
C LEU A 72 -0.14 -1.20 -4.55
N GLY A 73 -0.05 -0.05 -5.22
CA GLY A 73 0.65 0.10 -6.49
C GLY A 73 2.15 -0.22 -6.37
N GLY A 74 2.80 0.28 -5.32
CA GLY A 74 4.21 -0.02 -5.03
C GLY A 74 4.46 -1.50 -4.73
N GLN A 75 3.56 -2.17 -4.00
CA GLN A 75 3.63 -3.61 -3.74
C GLN A 75 3.54 -4.42 -5.04
N SER A 76 2.55 -4.11 -5.88
CA SER A 76 2.41 -4.77 -7.18
C SER A 76 3.63 -4.54 -8.07
N GLY A 77 4.18 -3.32 -8.08
CA GLY A 77 5.40 -2.99 -8.82
C GLY A 77 6.62 -3.76 -8.31
N MET A 78 6.78 -3.91 -7.00
CA MET A 78 7.85 -4.72 -6.42
C MET A 78 7.70 -6.20 -6.77
N GLU A 79 6.50 -6.76 -6.63
CA GLU A 79 6.24 -8.17 -6.93
C GLU A 79 6.53 -8.50 -8.41
N GLN A 80 6.14 -7.60 -9.31
CA GLN A 80 6.47 -7.72 -10.72
C GLN A 80 7.98 -7.62 -10.98
N ALA A 81 8.66 -6.65 -10.36
CA ALA A 81 10.11 -6.45 -10.54
C ALA A 81 10.94 -7.65 -10.02
N PHE A 82 10.54 -8.24 -8.89
CA PHE A 82 11.17 -9.45 -8.37
C PHE A 82 10.90 -10.67 -9.27
N GLY A 83 9.64 -10.90 -9.66
CA GLY A 83 9.30 -12.02 -10.52
C GLY A 83 9.99 -11.96 -11.89
N SER A 84 10.06 -10.77 -12.51
CA SER A 84 10.78 -10.59 -13.77
C SER A 84 12.28 -10.72 -13.60
N GLY A 85 12.85 -10.20 -12.50
CA GLY A 85 14.28 -10.26 -12.22
C GLY A 85 14.78 -11.69 -12.01
N ASP A 86 14.05 -12.51 -11.25
CA ASP A 86 14.40 -13.92 -11.03
C ASP A 86 14.35 -14.73 -12.35
N GLN A 87 13.34 -14.48 -13.18
CA GLN A 87 13.21 -15.12 -14.48
C GLN A 87 14.36 -14.71 -15.41
N GLU A 88 14.65 -13.41 -15.51
CA GLU A 88 15.74 -12.88 -16.32
C GLU A 88 17.10 -13.41 -15.86
N GLN A 89 17.34 -13.48 -14.55
CA GLN A 89 18.56 -14.04 -13.99
C GLN A 89 18.69 -15.54 -14.30
N GLY A 90 17.59 -16.30 -14.23
CA GLY A 90 17.54 -17.71 -14.58
C GLY A 90 17.82 -17.96 -16.07
N ASP A 91 17.25 -17.16 -16.95
CA ASP A 91 17.45 -17.27 -18.40
C ASP A 91 18.88 -16.86 -18.79
N ASN A 92 19.41 -15.79 -18.20
CA ASN A 92 20.81 -15.40 -18.38
C ASN A 92 21.78 -16.49 -17.88
N ALA A 93 21.51 -17.11 -16.74
CA ALA A 93 22.33 -18.22 -16.23
C ALA A 93 22.27 -19.43 -17.15
N ARG A 94 21.09 -19.81 -17.65
CA ARG A 94 20.94 -20.92 -18.61
C ARG A 94 21.67 -20.65 -19.91
N GLN A 95 21.56 -19.44 -20.46
CA GLN A 95 22.29 -19.04 -21.67
C GLN A 95 23.81 -19.12 -21.46
N GLN A 96 24.31 -18.61 -20.33
CA GLN A 96 25.74 -18.70 -20.00
C GLN A 96 26.20 -20.15 -19.78
N MET A 97 25.37 -20.99 -19.15
CA MET A 97 25.66 -22.43 -19.02
C MET A 97 25.66 -23.14 -20.38
N SER A 98 24.73 -22.83 -21.27
CA SER A 98 24.72 -23.40 -22.64
C SER A 98 25.90 -22.91 -23.48
N ALA A 99 26.38 -21.68 -23.24
CA ALA A 99 27.58 -21.14 -23.87
C ALA A 99 28.88 -21.69 -23.22
N ALA A 100 28.80 -22.22 -22.00
CA ALA A 100 29.93 -22.89 -21.36
C ALA A 100 30.19 -24.23 -22.07
N ASN A 101 31.33 -24.32 -22.74
CA ASN A 101 31.71 -25.50 -23.51
C ASN A 101 32.11 -26.67 -22.57
N PHE A 102 31.15 -27.51 -22.18
CA PHE A 102 31.41 -28.73 -21.39
C PHE A 102 32.17 -29.81 -22.16
N ASP A 103 32.32 -29.68 -23.49
CA ASP A 103 33.06 -30.64 -24.32
C ASP A 103 34.57 -30.61 -24.02
N ALA A 104 35.11 -29.48 -23.55
CA ALA A 104 36.49 -29.38 -23.07
C ALA A 104 36.72 -30.06 -21.69
N ALA A 105 35.65 -30.43 -20.97
CA ALA A 105 35.70 -31.10 -19.68
C ALA A 105 35.50 -32.63 -19.77
N ARG A 106 35.38 -33.19 -20.99
CA ARG A 106 35.58 -34.63 -21.19
C ARG A 106 37.05 -34.93 -20.86
N PHE A 107 37.29 -35.46 -19.66
CA PHE A 107 38.52 -36.19 -19.32
C PHE A 107 38.60 -37.47 -20.18
N GLY A 108 38.72 -37.32 -21.49
CA GLY A 108 39.09 -38.34 -22.45
C GLY A 108 40.53 -38.09 -22.85
N GLY A 109 41.45 -38.36 -21.93
CA GLY A 109 42.87 -38.07 -22.09
C GLY A 109 43.75 -39.19 -21.54
N ARG A 110 43.76 -40.30 -22.29
CA ARG A 110 44.71 -41.44 -22.27
C ARG A 110 44.59 -42.45 -21.13
#